data_AF-A0AAD8UWG7-F1
#
_entry.id   AF-A0AAD8UWG7-F1
#
_cell.length_a   1.000
_cell.length_b   1.000
_cell.length_c   1.000
_cell.angle_alpha   90.00
_cell.angle_beta   90.00
_cell.angle_gamma   90.00
#
_symmetry.space_group_name_H-M   'P 1'
#
loop_
_entity.id
_entity.type
_entity.pdbx_description
1 polymer ?
#
loop_
_entity_poly.entity_id
_entity_poly.type
_entity_poly.pdbx_seq_one_letter_code
_entity_poly.pdbx_strand_id
1 'polypeptide(L)' 'MQLNRCIEMLRMSLMCTADVTSILAWEDPEVPLGRRADFGTFHRCRNFYKIEDWMSRHKVKD' A
#
# COMPACT_ATOMS: atom_id res chain seq x y z
N MET A 1 15.62 13.40 8.87
CA MET A 1 15.17 13.32 10.29
C MET A 1 14.39 12.03 10.47
N GLN A 2 14.73 11.20 11.46
CA GLN A 2 14.25 9.81 11.56
C GLN A 2 12.75 9.70 11.91
N LEU A 3 12.21 10.64 12.69
CA LEU A 3 10.80 10.65 13.11
C LEU A 3 9.82 10.81 11.93
N ASN A 4 10.11 11.72 11.00
CA ASN A 4 9.26 11.92 9.82
C ASN A 4 9.12 10.64 8.98
N ARG A 5 10.20 9.85 8.88
CA ARG A 5 10.16 8.55 8.20
C ARG A 5 9.25 7.56 8.92
N CYS A 6 9.26 7.54 10.25
CA CYS A 6 8.34 6.70 11.03
C CYS A 6 6.87 7.08 10.77
N ILE A 7 6.55 8.37 10.79
CA ILE A 7 5.19 8.84 10.53
C ILE A 7 4.73 8.47 9.10
N GLU A 8 5.59 8.65 8.09
CA GLU A 8 5.24 8.25 6.72
C GLU A 8 5.07 6.74 6.55
N MET A 9 5.85 5.92 7.25
CA MET A 9 5.66 4.46 7.23
C MET A 9 4.31 4.05 7.82
N LEU A 10 3.90 4.67 8.93
CA LEU A 10 2.58 4.42 9.53
C LEU A 10 1.45 4.84 8.59
N ARG A 11 1.57 6.03 7.99
CA ARG A 11 0.60 6.52 6.99
C ARG A 11 0.46 5.54 5.82
N MET A 12 1.58 5.06 5.28
CA MET A 12 1.60 4.09 4.18
C MET A 12 0.93 2.76 4.58
N SER A 13 1.25 2.25 5.77
CA SER A 13 0.65 1.01 6.29
C SER A 13 -0.87 1.11 6.43
N LEU A 14 -1.37 2.20 7.02
CA LEU A 14 -2.80 2.45 7.17
C LEU A 14 -3.53 2.56 5.82
N MET A 15 -2.88 3.14 4.81
CA MET A 15 -3.47 3.34 3.50
C MET A 15 -3.47 2.06 2.64
N CYS A 16 -2.39 1.28 2.66
CA CYS A 16 -2.10 0.31 1.60
C CYS A 16 -2.11 -1.16 2.04
N THR A 17 -2.21 -1.48 3.33
CA THR A 17 -2.29 -2.89 3.80
C THR A 17 -3.50 -3.66 3.28
N ALA A 18 -4.58 -2.96 2.92
CA ALA A 18 -5.78 -3.55 2.32
C ALA A 18 -5.73 -3.60 0.77
N ASP A 19 -4.60 -3.28 0.16
CA ASP A 19 -4.43 -3.40 -1.29
C ASP A 19 -4.43 -4.88 -1.71
N VAL A 20 -5.20 -5.17 -2.76
CA VAL A 20 -5.38 -6.51 -3.34
C VAL A 20 -5.06 -6.50 -4.84
N THR A 21 -4.38 -5.46 -5.34
CA THR A 21 -3.90 -5.40 -6.72
C THR A 21 -3.03 -6.61 -7.03
N SER A 22 -3.44 -7.39 -8.04
CA SER A 22 -2.68 -8.54 -8.51
C SER A 22 -1.43 -8.10 -9.26
N ILE A 23 -0.31 -8.74 -8.97
CA ILE A 23 0.91 -8.63 -9.79
C ILE A 23 0.76 -9.57 -10.99
N LEU A 24 0.84 -9.01 -12.19
CA LEU A 24 0.83 -9.81 -13.42
C LEU A 24 2.21 -10.42 -13.67
N ALA A 25 2.27 -11.53 -14.38
CA ALA A 25 3.53 -12.11 -14.81
C ALA A 25 3.45 -12.49 -16.29
N TRP A 26 4.51 -12.18 -17.02
CA TRP A 26 4.66 -12.50 -18.44
C TRP A 26 5.66 -13.64 -18.60
N GLU A 27 5.44 -14.51 -19.58
CA GLU A 27 6.45 -15.50 -19.96
C GLU A 27 7.66 -14.76 -20.54
N ASP A 28 8.84 -15.07 -20.00
CA ASP A 28 10.11 -14.46 -20.40
C ASP A 28 11.20 -15.55 -20.29
N PRO A 29 11.58 -16.19 -21.42
CA PRO A 29 12.58 -17.24 -21.40
C PRO A 29 14.00 -16.75 -21.09
N GLU A 30 14.23 -15.43 -21.09
CA GLU A 30 15.56 -14.84 -20.82
C GLU A 30 15.86 -14.73 -19.32
N VAL A 31 14.85 -14.88 -18.45
CA VAL A 31 15.02 -14.80 -16.99
C VAL A 31 15.06 -16.19 -16.33
N PRO A 32 15.79 -16.38 -15.21
CA PRO A 32 15.97 -17.69 -14.59
C PRO A 32 14.69 -18.44 -14.22
N LEU A 33 13.60 -17.72 -13.94
CA LEU A 33 12.31 -18.28 -13.56
C LEU A 33 11.37 -18.51 -14.76
N GLY A 34 11.81 -18.20 -15.98
CA GLY A 34 10.98 -18.28 -17.20
C GLY A 34 9.79 -17.33 -17.23
N ARG A 35 9.68 -16.44 -16.23
CA ARG A 35 8.58 -15.50 -16.04
C ARG A 35 9.08 -14.21 -15.39
N ARG A 36 8.57 -13.07 -15.86
CA ARG A 36 8.86 -11.74 -15.31
C ARG A 36 7.60 -11.16 -14.69
N ALA A 37 7.69 -10.77 -13.42
CA ALA A 37 6.61 -10.05 -12.74
C ALA A 37 6.54 -8.58 -13.25
N ASP A 38 5.32 -8.11 -13.46
CA ASP A 38 5.01 -6.71 -13.75
C ASP A 38 4.89 -5.93 -12.44
N PHE A 39 5.97 -5.26 -12.05
CA PHE A 39 5.96 -4.34 -10.90
C PHE A 39 5.45 -2.94 -11.25
N GLY A 40 5.02 -2.71 -12.50
CA GLY A 40 4.39 -1.47 -12.96
C GLY A 40 2.90 -1.38 -12.63
N THR A 41 2.34 -2.34 -11.88
CA THR A 41 0.93 -2.35 -11.52
C THR A 41 0.55 -1.14 -10.67
N PHE A 42 -0.58 -0.52 -10.99
CA PHE A 42 -1.13 0.57 -10.20
C PHE A 42 -1.78 0.03 -8.92
N HIS A 43 -1.05 0.18 -7.81
CA HIS A 43 -1.54 -0.12 -6.46
C HIS A 43 -2.75 0.75 -6.09
N ARG A 44 -3.72 0.17 -5.38
CA ARG A 44 -4.92 0.89 -4.94
C ARG A 44 -4.99 1.00 -3.42
N CYS A 45 -4.50 2.12 -2.90
CA CYS A 45 -4.58 2.42 -1.47
C CYS A 45 -5.89 3.17 -1.09
N ARG A 46 -6.26 3.09 0.19
CA ARG A 46 -7.37 3.86 0.77
C ARG A 46 -6.99 5.34 0.88
N ASN A 47 -7.98 6.22 0.77
CA ASN A 47 -7.79 7.66 0.98
C ASN A 47 -7.53 7.94 2.48
N PHE A 48 -6.37 8.52 2.80
CA PHE A 48 -5.96 8.80 4.18
C PHE A 48 -6.97 9.67 4.95
N TYR A 49 -7.48 10.75 4.34
CA TYR A 49 -8.42 11.65 5.01
C TYR A 49 -9.75 10.97 5.35
N LYS A 50 -10.17 9.97 4.57
CA LYS A 50 -11.34 9.16 4.92
C LYS A 50 -11.10 8.26 6.14
N ILE A 51 -9.86 7.78 6.31
CA ILE A 51 -9.46 7.01 7.49
C ILE A 51 -9.45 7.94 8.71
N GLU A 52 -8.86 9.13 8.58
CA GLU A 52 -8.83 10.14 9.65
C GLU A 52 -10.25 10.54 10.08
N ASP A 53 -11.13 10.84 9.13
CA ASP A 53 -12.53 11.16 9.37
C ASP A 53 -13.29 10.00 10.05
N TRP A 54 -13.03 8.74 9.64
CA TRP A 54 -13.55 7.58 10.36
C TRP A 54 -13.05 7.54 11.80
N MET A 55 -11.75 7.75 12.04
CA MET A 55 -11.15 7.77 13.37
C MET A 55 -11.77 8.86 14.25
N SER A 56 -11.96 10.07 13.71
CA SER A 56 -12.59 11.20 14.41
C SER A 56 -14.02 10.89 14.88
N ARG A 57 -14.79 10.16 14.06
CA ARG A 57 -16.16 9.73 14.42
C ARG A 57 -16.23 8.59 15.43
N HIS A 58 -15.22 7.73 15.49
CA HIS A 58 -15.24 6.49 16.28
C HIS A 58 -14.24 6.48 17.45
N LYS A 59 -13.47 7.56 17.65
CA LYS A 59 -12.58 7.70 18.80
C LYS A 59 -13.36 7.57 20.11
N VAL A 60 -12.73 6.98 21.11
CA VAL A 60 -13.26 6.95 22.49
C VAL A 60 -13.39 8.40 22.96
N LYS A 61 -14.58 8.76 23.47
CA LYS A 61 -14.79 10.06 24.10
C LYS A 61 -14.10 10.02 25.46
N ASP A 62 -13.31 11.05 25.74
CA ASP A 62 -12.74 11.29 27.08
C ASP A 62 -13.85 11.35 28.15
#